data_AF-A0A2S6IEU1-F1
#
_entry.id   AF-A0A2S6IEU1-F1
#
_cell.length_a   1.000
_cell.length_b   1.000
_cell.length_c   1.000
_cell.angle_alpha   90.00
_cell.angle_beta   90.00
_cell.angle_gamma   90.00
#
_symmetry.space_group_name_H-M   'P 1'
#
loop_
_entity.id
_entity.type
_entity.pdbx_description
1 polymer ?
#
loop_
_entity_poly.entity_id
_entity_poly.type
_entity_poly.pdbx_seq_one_letter_code
_entity_poly.pdbx_strand_id
1 'polypeptide(L)'
;MKNLIIVLVLLFSFMVKAQGPEGDRDRHSNKEMHDKIKTLAIAHINKELDLTSEEAQKFWPLYNEVKDERDRLEKEKKKLINKLEGEFDTMTEKQAVAYVNQMVTYDQKISATNLDYKHDEIINVIGAKRFLKLKKAELDFRRKMIREYKERRRNK
;
A
#
# COMPACT_ATOMS: atom_id res chain seq x y z
N MET A 1 32.66 40.62 34.06
CA MET A 1 32.16 39.23 33.89
C MET A 1 30.66 39.04 34.16
N LYS A 2 29.86 40.09 34.46
CA LYS A 2 28.40 39.97 34.60
C LYS A 2 27.66 39.96 33.25
N ASN A 3 28.22 40.62 32.23
CA ASN A 3 27.61 40.73 30.90
C ASN A 3 27.89 39.50 30.01
N LEU A 4 28.84 38.64 30.40
CA LEU A 4 29.18 37.41 29.65
C LEU A 4 28.15 36.29 29.88
N ILE A 5 27.52 36.28 31.07
CA ILE A 5 26.51 35.29 31.45
C ILE A 5 25.20 35.52 30.68
N ILE A 6 24.86 36.78 30.39
CA ILE A 6 23.65 37.15 29.65
C ILE A 6 23.73 36.69 28.18
N VAL A 7 24.93 36.70 27.58
CA VAL A 7 25.16 36.22 26.20
C VAL A 7 25.05 34.69 26.10
N LEU A 8 25.45 33.96 27.16
CA LEU A 8 25.35 32.50 27.22
C LEU A 8 23.91 31.99 27.39
N VAL A 9 23.04 32.76 28.06
CA VAL A 9 21.61 32.42 28.21
C VAL A 9 20.83 32.67 26.91
N LEU A 10 21.23 33.64 26.09
CA LEU A 10 20.59 33.92 24.79
C LEU A 10 20.88 32.87 23.71
N LEU A 11 21.99 32.13 23.81
CA LEU A 11 22.36 31.07 22.86
C LEU A 11 21.62 29.74 23.09
N PHE A 12 21.04 29.54 24.28
CA PHE A 12 20.31 28.30 24.59
C PHE A 12 18.85 28.30 24.06
N SER A 13 18.29 29.46 23.75
CA SER A 13 16.90 29.60 23.29
C SER A 13 16.67 29.16 21.84
N PHE A 14 17.72 28.86 21.07
CA PHE A 14 17.61 28.43 19.67
C PHE A 14 17.57 26.89 19.48
N MET A 15 17.75 26.08 20.52
CA MET A 15 17.70 24.60 20.39
C MET A 15 16.33 23.98 20.66
N VAL A 16 15.30 24.75 21.03
CA VAL A 16 13.99 24.21 21.44
C VAL A 16 13.02 23.93 20.27
N LYS A 17 13.39 24.25 19.01
CA LYS A 17 12.51 24.04 17.84
C LYS A 17 12.88 22.85 16.94
N ALA A 18 13.42 21.76 17.50
CA ALA A 18 13.77 20.55 16.73
C ALA A 18 13.01 19.27 17.12
N GLN A 19 12.13 19.32 18.14
CA GLN A 19 11.25 18.20 18.46
C GLN A 19 9.94 18.34 17.68
N GLY A 20 9.99 18.05 16.37
CA GLY A 20 8.79 17.77 15.60
C GLY A 20 8.11 16.49 16.11
N PRO A 21 6.77 16.37 16.00
CA PRO A 21 6.02 15.26 16.58
C PRO A 21 6.55 13.93 16.03
N GLU A 22 6.85 12.98 16.92
CA GLU A 22 7.40 11.66 16.59
C GLU A 22 6.57 10.91 15.52
N GLY A 23 5.28 11.25 15.37
CA GLY A 23 4.40 10.70 14.34
C GLY A 23 4.73 11.07 12.87
N ASP A 24 5.48 12.15 12.60
CA ASP A 24 5.81 12.53 11.21
C ASP A 24 6.99 11.72 10.64
N ARG A 25 7.94 11.30 11.48
CA ARG A 25 9.08 10.47 11.05
C ARG A 25 8.63 9.06 10.61
N ASP A 26 7.69 8.47 11.35
CA ASP A 26 7.16 7.13 11.04
C ASP A 26 6.24 7.12 9.81
N ARG A 27 5.51 8.21 9.56
CA ARG A 27 4.70 8.36 8.35
C ARG A 27 5.57 8.55 7.10
N HIS A 28 6.63 9.35 7.20
CA HIS A 28 7.56 9.56 6.09
C HIS A 28 8.28 8.26 5.71
N SER A 29 8.78 7.52 6.71
CA SER A 29 9.50 6.25 6.48
C SER A 29 8.62 5.16 5.85
N ASN A 30 7.35 5.07 6.26
CA ASN A 30 6.39 4.13 5.67
C ASN A 30 6.04 4.48 4.22
N LYS A 31 5.88 5.77 3.91
CA LYS A 31 5.63 6.23 2.54
C LYS A 31 6.81 5.92 1.62
N GLU A 32 8.04 6.23 2.06
CA GLU A 32 9.24 5.90 1.29
C GLU A 32 9.38 4.39 1.02
N MET A 33 9.09 3.55 2.02
CA MET A 33 9.13 2.11 1.85
C MET A 33 8.09 1.64 0.83
N HIS A 34 6.88 2.19 0.89
CA HIS A 34 5.83 1.90 -0.08
C HIS A 34 6.26 2.26 -1.51
N ASP A 35 6.80 3.47 -1.71
CA ASP A 35 7.24 3.93 -3.03
C ASP A 35 8.40 3.09 -3.58
N LYS A 36 9.32 2.66 -2.70
CA LYS A 36 10.39 1.70 -3.04
C LYS A 36 9.81 0.36 -3.50
N ILE A 37 8.82 -0.19 -2.80
CA ILE A 37 8.16 -1.45 -3.19
C ILE A 37 7.46 -1.29 -4.54
N LYS A 38 6.73 -0.20 -4.76
CA LYS A 38 6.05 0.08 -6.03
C LYS A 38 7.05 0.16 -7.20
N THR A 39 8.16 0.85 -7.00
CA THR A 39 9.24 0.95 -8.00
C THR A 39 9.83 -0.41 -8.33
N LEU A 40 10.09 -1.24 -7.31
CA LEU A 40 10.59 -2.61 -7.50
C LEU A 40 9.58 -3.49 -8.24
N ALA A 41 8.28 -3.34 -7.96
CA ALA A 41 7.22 -4.07 -8.65
C ALA A 41 7.17 -3.68 -10.13
N ILE A 42 7.23 -2.38 -10.44
CA ILE A 42 7.26 -1.88 -11.83
C ILE A 42 8.44 -2.46 -12.60
N ALA A 43 9.65 -2.36 -12.02
CA ALA A 43 10.86 -2.89 -12.64
C ALA A 43 10.78 -4.41 -12.84
N HIS A 44 10.22 -5.16 -11.87
CA HIS A 44 10.06 -6.61 -11.97
C HIS A 44 9.09 -6.99 -13.09
N ILE A 45 7.93 -6.34 -13.16
CA ILE A 45 6.91 -6.63 -14.18
C ILE A 45 7.42 -6.27 -15.58
N ASN A 46 8.04 -5.11 -15.76
CA ASN A 46 8.63 -4.73 -17.05
C ASN A 46 9.66 -5.76 -17.52
N LYS A 47 10.54 -6.22 -16.62
CA LYS A 47 11.53 -7.25 -16.93
C LYS A 47 10.89 -8.59 -17.31
N GLU A 48 9.87 -9.01 -16.57
CA GLU A 48 9.21 -10.29 -16.85
C GLU A 48 8.40 -10.23 -18.14
N LEU A 49 7.74 -9.13 -18.44
CA LEU A 49 6.85 -9.05 -19.60
C LEU A 49 7.54 -8.65 -20.90
N ASP A 50 8.74 -8.06 -20.82
CA ASP A 50 9.48 -7.53 -21.97
C ASP A 50 8.59 -6.58 -22.79
N LEU A 51 7.97 -5.62 -22.10
CA LEU A 51 7.04 -4.67 -22.70
C LEU A 51 7.79 -3.70 -23.61
N THR A 52 7.29 -3.51 -24.83
CA THR A 52 7.72 -2.38 -25.66
C THR A 52 7.24 -1.06 -25.06
N SER A 53 7.83 0.07 -25.46
CA SER A 53 7.38 1.39 -25.02
C SER A 53 5.89 1.63 -25.31
N GLU A 54 5.40 1.17 -26.47
CA GLU A 54 4.00 1.31 -26.88
C GLU A 54 3.06 0.44 -26.03
N GLU A 55 3.47 -0.79 -25.75
CA GLU A 55 2.69 -1.70 -24.89
C GLU A 55 2.67 -1.18 -23.46
N ALA A 56 3.80 -0.70 -22.94
CA ALA A 56 3.88 -0.16 -21.58
C ALA A 56 2.93 1.03 -21.38
N GLN A 57 2.83 1.93 -22.37
CA GLN A 57 1.90 3.08 -22.32
C GLN A 57 0.43 2.65 -22.19
N LYS A 58 0.04 1.52 -22.78
CA LYS A 58 -1.33 0.97 -22.71
C LYS A 58 -1.54 0.05 -21.50
N PHE A 59 -0.52 -0.72 -21.14
CA PHE A 59 -0.56 -1.71 -20.08
C PHE A 59 -0.64 -1.08 -18.68
N TRP A 60 0.23 -0.11 -18.38
CA TRP A 60 0.35 0.45 -17.03
C TRP A 60 -0.95 1.09 -16.52
N PRO A 61 -1.72 1.85 -17.33
CA PRO A 61 -3.03 2.34 -16.91
C PRO A 61 -3.99 1.22 -16.48
N LEU A 62 -4.12 0.14 -17.27
CA LEU A 62 -5.00 -0.99 -16.96
C LEU A 62 -4.57 -1.70 -15.68
N TYR A 63 -3.26 -1.95 -15.54
CA TYR A 63 -2.70 -2.59 -14.35
C TYR A 63 -2.94 -1.73 -13.10
N ASN A 64 -2.69 -0.42 -13.20
CA ASN A 64 -2.87 0.50 -12.08
C ASN A 64 -4.34 0.65 -11.68
N GLU A 65 -5.28 0.66 -12.63
CA GLU A 65 -6.71 0.70 -12.35
C GLU A 65 -7.14 -0.48 -11.44
N VAL A 66 -6.68 -1.69 -11.76
CA VAL A 66 -6.94 -2.89 -10.93
C VAL A 66 -6.36 -2.72 -9.53
N LYS A 67 -5.14 -2.19 -9.41
CA LYS A 67 -4.49 -1.97 -8.11
C LYS A 67 -5.17 -0.89 -7.28
N ASP A 68 -5.50 0.23 -7.89
CA ASP A 68 -6.10 1.37 -7.21
C ASP A 68 -7.52 1.04 -6.73
N GLU A 69 -8.31 0.32 -7.52
CA GLU A 69 -9.65 -0.12 -7.09
C GLU A 69 -9.58 -1.15 -5.96
N ARG A 70 -8.64 -2.10 -6.03
CA ARG A 70 -8.41 -3.05 -4.93
C ARG A 70 -8.00 -2.32 -3.66
N ASP A 71 -7.04 -1.41 -3.74
CA ASP A 71 -6.56 -0.62 -2.61
C ASP A 71 -7.65 0.25 -2.01
N ARG A 72 -8.55 0.80 -2.84
CA ARG A 72 -9.72 1.54 -2.40
C ARG A 72 -10.67 0.64 -1.60
N LEU A 73 -11.03 -0.53 -2.12
CA LEU A 73 -11.92 -1.48 -1.44
C LEU A 73 -11.34 -1.94 -0.11
N GLU A 74 -10.04 -2.24 -0.06
CA GLU A 74 -9.33 -2.60 1.19
C GLU A 74 -9.36 -1.45 2.20
N LYS A 75 -9.18 -0.20 1.75
CA LYS A 75 -9.30 0.99 2.62
C LYS A 75 -10.72 1.18 3.14
N GLU A 76 -11.74 0.99 2.30
CA GLU A 76 -13.16 1.07 2.69
C GLU A 76 -13.51 -0.02 3.72
N LYS A 77 -13.08 -1.27 3.48
CA LYS A 77 -13.22 -2.38 4.43
C LYS A 77 -12.52 -2.08 5.76
N LYS A 78 -11.29 -1.56 5.72
CA LYS A 78 -10.56 -1.18 6.94
C LYS A 78 -11.27 -0.09 7.73
N LYS A 79 -11.81 0.93 7.06
CA LYS A 79 -12.62 1.97 7.72
C LYS A 79 -13.85 1.38 8.41
N LEU A 80 -14.50 0.40 7.78
CA LEU A 80 -15.63 -0.31 8.37
C LEU A 80 -15.24 -1.03 9.66
N ILE A 81 -14.13 -1.77 9.63
CA ILE A 81 -13.61 -2.50 10.81
C ILE A 81 -13.24 -1.54 11.93
N ASN A 82 -12.53 -0.45 11.63
CA ASN A 82 -12.16 0.54 12.63
C ASN A 82 -13.40 1.22 13.27
N LYS A 83 -14.49 1.39 12.51
CA LYS A 83 -15.75 1.89 13.04
C LYS A 83 -16.39 0.88 14.01
N LEU A 84 -16.35 -0.40 13.64
CA LEU A 84 -16.89 -1.50 14.44
C LEU A 84 -16.23 -1.64 15.81
N GLU A 85 -14.92 -1.38 15.92
CA GLU A 85 -14.17 -1.46 17.18
C GLU A 85 -14.81 -0.65 18.33
N GLY A 86 -15.49 0.47 18.02
CA GLY A 86 -16.19 1.29 19.01
C GLY A 86 -17.66 0.94 19.24
N GLU A 87 -18.24 0.02 18.46
CA GLU A 87 -19.67 -0.28 18.48
C GLU A 87 -19.98 -1.69 19.01
N PHE A 88 -18.98 -2.58 19.16
CA PHE A 88 -19.17 -4.01 19.49
C PHE A 88 -20.07 -4.26 20.70
N ASP A 89 -19.84 -3.57 21.82
CA ASP A 89 -20.58 -3.84 23.06
C ASP A 89 -21.99 -3.23 23.07
N THR A 90 -22.30 -2.34 22.12
CA THR A 90 -23.56 -1.56 22.11
C THR A 90 -24.45 -1.86 20.91
N MET A 91 -23.97 -2.65 19.94
CA MET A 91 -24.74 -2.98 18.75
C MET A 91 -25.79 -4.06 19.01
N THR A 92 -26.94 -3.90 18.35
CA THR A 92 -27.97 -4.94 18.29
C THR A 92 -27.59 -6.05 17.31
N GLU A 93 -28.17 -7.23 17.47
CA GLU A 93 -27.99 -8.35 16.52
C GLU A 93 -28.31 -7.94 15.07
N LYS A 94 -29.36 -7.12 14.86
CA LYS A 94 -29.72 -6.63 13.53
C LYS A 94 -28.62 -5.75 12.91
N GLN A 95 -27.94 -4.93 13.71
CA GLN A 95 -26.80 -4.13 13.26
C GLN A 95 -25.59 -5.02 12.96
N ALA A 96 -25.33 -6.02 13.81
CA ALA A 96 -24.26 -7.00 13.58
C ALA A 96 -24.45 -7.73 12.23
N VAL A 97 -25.66 -8.21 11.94
CA VAL A 97 -25.99 -8.85 10.64
C VAL A 97 -25.74 -7.90 9.46
N ALA A 98 -26.11 -6.62 9.59
CA ALA A 98 -25.85 -5.65 8.54
C ALA A 98 -24.34 -5.45 8.29
N TYR A 99 -23.55 -5.36 9.35
CA TYR A 99 -22.09 -5.26 9.26
C TYR A 99 -21.44 -6.50 8.65
N VAL A 100 -21.87 -7.70 9.06
CA VAL A 100 -21.42 -8.96 8.47
C VAL A 100 -21.68 -8.99 6.97
N ASN A 101 -22.89 -8.64 6.53
CA ASN A 101 -23.25 -8.60 5.11
C ASN A 101 -22.39 -7.58 4.33
N GLN A 102 -22.10 -6.42 4.92
CA GLN A 102 -21.19 -5.44 4.31
C GLN A 102 -19.77 -5.98 4.19
N MET A 103 -19.24 -6.64 5.23
CA MET A 103 -17.91 -7.26 5.19
C MET A 103 -17.81 -8.32 4.10
N VAL A 104 -18.80 -9.22 4.01
CA VAL A 104 -18.88 -10.26 2.97
C VAL A 104 -18.91 -9.61 1.58
N THR A 105 -19.67 -8.53 1.40
CA THR A 105 -19.73 -7.79 0.13
C THR A 105 -18.36 -7.22 -0.25
N TYR A 106 -17.63 -6.61 0.70
CA TYR A 106 -16.28 -6.13 0.43
C TYR A 106 -15.32 -7.28 0.07
N ASP A 107 -15.38 -8.41 0.78
CA ASP A 107 -14.56 -9.58 0.48
C ASP A 107 -14.79 -10.12 -0.93
N GLN A 108 -16.05 -10.21 -1.35
CA GLN A 108 -16.40 -10.61 -2.70
C GLN A 108 -15.85 -9.64 -3.75
N LYS A 109 -16.02 -8.32 -3.54
CA LYS A 109 -15.48 -7.29 -4.44
C LYS A 109 -13.96 -7.36 -4.53
N ILE A 110 -13.25 -7.42 -3.41
CA ILE A 110 -11.79 -7.51 -3.36
C ILE A 110 -11.28 -8.77 -4.06
N SER A 111 -11.98 -9.91 -3.89
CA SER A 111 -11.65 -11.15 -4.57
C SER A 111 -11.81 -11.03 -6.09
N ALA A 112 -12.88 -10.35 -6.54
CA ALA A 112 -13.17 -10.11 -7.95
C ALA A 112 -12.24 -9.07 -8.59
N THR A 113 -11.78 -8.06 -7.85
CA THR A 113 -10.83 -7.03 -8.31
C THR A 113 -9.39 -7.54 -8.25
N ASN A 114 -9.11 -8.59 -9.02
CA ASN A 114 -7.77 -9.06 -9.29
C ASN A 114 -7.45 -8.84 -10.79
N LEU A 115 -6.31 -9.32 -11.28
CA LEU A 115 -5.96 -9.17 -12.71
C LEU A 115 -7.01 -9.78 -13.68
N ASP A 116 -7.85 -10.70 -13.22
CA ASP A 116 -8.95 -11.27 -14.01
C ASP A 116 -10.06 -10.27 -14.30
N TYR A 117 -10.19 -9.20 -13.51
CA TYR A 117 -11.17 -8.15 -13.79
C TYR A 117 -10.94 -7.45 -15.14
N LYS A 118 -9.68 -7.33 -15.58
CA LYS A 118 -9.28 -6.66 -16.84
C LYS A 118 -8.55 -7.60 -17.80
N HIS A 119 -8.83 -8.91 -17.71
CA HIS A 119 -8.04 -9.90 -18.45
C HIS A 119 -8.15 -9.68 -19.96
N ASP A 120 -9.33 -9.41 -20.50
CA ASP A 120 -9.51 -9.19 -21.93
C ASP A 120 -8.73 -7.95 -22.42
N GLU A 121 -8.81 -6.83 -21.72
CA GLU A 121 -8.09 -5.60 -22.08
C GLU A 121 -6.58 -5.79 -21.98
N ILE A 122 -6.10 -6.45 -20.93
CA ILE A 122 -4.68 -6.73 -20.76
C ILE A 122 -4.20 -7.71 -21.84
N ILE A 123 -4.95 -8.77 -22.14
CA ILE A 123 -4.65 -9.75 -23.19
C ILE A 123 -4.61 -9.06 -24.56
N ASN A 124 -5.48 -8.09 -24.83
CA ASN A 124 -5.44 -7.33 -26.07
C ASN A 124 -4.17 -6.49 -26.23
N VAL A 125 -3.52 -6.08 -25.12
CA VAL A 125 -2.26 -5.32 -25.15
C VAL A 125 -1.04 -6.23 -25.21
N ILE A 126 -0.97 -7.26 -24.36
CA ILE A 126 0.25 -8.07 -24.19
C ILE A 126 0.10 -9.52 -24.69
N GLY A 127 -1.11 -9.99 -24.98
CA GLY A 127 -1.39 -11.37 -25.38
C GLY A 127 -1.51 -12.34 -24.20
N ALA A 128 -2.23 -13.45 -24.42
CA ALA A 128 -2.59 -14.42 -23.38
C ALA A 128 -1.38 -15.07 -22.69
N LYS A 129 -0.33 -15.41 -23.45
CA LYS A 129 0.89 -16.00 -22.87
C LYS A 129 1.58 -15.05 -21.89
N ARG A 130 1.67 -13.76 -22.22
CA ARG A 130 2.25 -12.75 -21.32
C ARG A 130 1.32 -12.40 -20.17
N PHE A 131 0.00 -12.49 -20.33
CA PHE A 131 -0.94 -12.39 -19.22
C PHE A 131 -0.72 -13.49 -18.16
N LEU A 132 -0.53 -14.75 -18.57
CA LEU A 132 -0.16 -15.82 -17.63
C LEU A 132 1.19 -15.56 -16.96
N LYS A 133 2.18 -15.02 -17.72
CA LYS A 133 3.47 -14.61 -17.16
C LYS A 133 3.32 -13.48 -16.14
N LEU A 134 2.43 -12.52 -16.38
CA LEU A 134 2.11 -11.44 -15.46
C LEU A 134 1.58 -11.99 -14.13
N LYS A 135 0.61 -12.91 -14.16
CA LYS A 135 0.09 -13.56 -12.95
C LYS A 135 1.20 -14.24 -12.16
N LYS A 136 2.10 -14.94 -12.84
CA LYS A 136 3.26 -15.57 -12.20
C LYS A 136 4.20 -14.52 -11.60
N ALA A 137 4.52 -13.46 -12.32
CA ALA A 137 5.40 -12.37 -11.87
C ALA A 137 4.85 -11.70 -10.61
N GLU A 138 3.55 -11.43 -10.53
CA GLU A 138 2.94 -10.89 -9.30
C GLU A 138 3.09 -11.83 -8.09
N LEU A 139 2.86 -13.13 -8.31
CA LEU A 139 2.98 -14.14 -7.27
C LEU A 139 4.43 -14.26 -6.77
N ASP A 140 5.39 -14.30 -7.70
CA ASP A 140 6.81 -14.41 -7.40
C ASP A 140 7.33 -13.15 -6.69
N PHE A 141 6.89 -11.97 -7.12
CA PHE A 141 7.19 -10.71 -6.44
C PHE A 141 6.65 -10.70 -5.01
N ARG A 142 5.38 -11.10 -4.81
CA ARG A 142 4.77 -11.18 -3.47
C ARG A 142 5.52 -12.14 -2.56
N ARG A 143 5.89 -13.32 -3.06
CA ARG A 143 6.70 -14.30 -2.32
C ARG A 143 8.05 -13.74 -1.93
N LYS A 144 8.74 -13.07 -2.86
CA LYS A 144 10.01 -12.40 -2.60
C LYS A 144 9.85 -11.37 -1.50
N MET A 145 8.86 -10.48 -1.57
CA MET A 145 8.63 -9.44 -0.57
C MET A 145 8.35 -10.01 0.83
N ILE A 146 7.59 -11.09 0.92
CA ILE A 146 7.33 -11.78 2.21
C ILE A 146 8.62 -12.35 2.78
N ARG A 147 9.47 -12.98 1.95
CA ARG A 147 10.76 -13.53 2.39
C ARG A 147 11.69 -12.43 2.91
N GLU A 148 11.86 -11.36 2.13
CA GLU A 148 12.67 -10.20 2.51
C GLU A 148 12.19 -9.56 3.83
N TYR A 149 10.88 -9.44 3.99
CA TYR A 149 10.29 -8.92 5.23
C TYR A 149 10.62 -9.81 6.45
N LYS A 150 10.49 -11.14 6.30
CA LYS A 150 10.81 -12.10 7.36
C LYS A 150 12.29 -12.09 7.72
N GLU A 151 13.19 -12.05 6.74
CA GLU A 151 14.64 -12.03 6.95
C GLU A 151 15.09 -10.75 7.68
N ARG A 152 14.56 -9.59 7.28
CA ARG A 152 14.82 -8.32 7.99
C ARG A 152 14.37 -8.35 9.45
N ARG A 153 13.29 -9.07 9.76
CA ARG A 153 12.80 -9.22 11.13
C ARG A 153 13.66 -10.19 11.95
N ARG A 154 14.29 -11.18 11.32
CA ARG A 154 15.20 -12.14 12.00
C ARG A 154 16.57 -11.54 12.29
N ASN A 155 17.04 -10.62 11.44
CA ASN A 155 18.36 -10.00 11.55
C ASN A 155 18.34 -8.67 12.35
N LYS A 156 17.19 -8.31 12.93
CA LYS A 156 17.04 -7.23 13.92
C LYS A 156 16.96 -7.83 15.31
#